data_AF-A0A7C3NZY9-F1
#
_entry.id   AF-A0A7C3NZY9-F1
#
_cell.length_a   1.000
_cell.length_b   1.000
_cell.length_c   1.000
_cell.angle_alpha   90.00
_cell.angle_beta   90.00
_cell.angle_gamma   90.00
#
_symmetry.space_group_name_H-M   'P 1'
#
loop_
_entity.id
_entity.type
_entity.pdbx_description
1 polymer ?
#
loop_
_entity_poly.entity_id
_entity_poly.type
_entity_poly.pdbx_seq_one_letter_code
_entity_poly.pdbx_strand_id
1 'polypeptide(L)'
;MMFGSTRNLEAEYTKVFDDALETLRWVRLHYHEPRASETLRELEAKLGYLAQAMAWRLDGDEVQADQALGLARGQSIREQDAIRQMWEEMWWSH
;
A
#
# COMPACT_ATOMS: atom_id res chain seq x y z
N MET A 1 -12.88 10.69 -25.64
CA MET A 1 -12.76 9.33 -25.08
C MET A 1 -11.71 9.39 -23.98
N MET A 2 -12.13 9.42 -22.72
CA MET A 2 -11.20 9.32 -21.59
C MET A 2 -10.84 7.84 -21.41
N PHE A 3 -9.55 7.51 -21.51
CA PHE A 3 -9.04 6.22 -21.06
C PHE A 3 -9.06 6.23 -19.53
N GLY A 4 -10.21 5.87 -18.95
CA GLY A 4 -10.28 5.56 -17.53
C GLY A 4 -9.46 4.29 -17.29
N SER A 5 -8.23 4.45 -16.82
CA SER A 5 -7.49 3.35 -16.21
C SER A 5 -8.33 2.87 -15.03
N THR A 6 -9.11 1.82 -15.22
CA THR A 6 -9.85 1.17 -14.14
C THR A 6 -8.82 0.57 -13.19
N ARG A 7 -8.43 1.34 -12.18
CA ARG A 7 -7.50 0.92 -11.15
C ARG A 7 -8.02 -0.37 -10.51
N ASN A 8 -7.27 -1.46 -10.67
CA ASN A 8 -7.66 -2.77 -10.15
C ASN A 8 -7.22 -2.88 -8.69
N LEU A 9 -8.08 -2.41 -7.78
CA LEU A 9 -7.82 -2.42 -6.34
C LEU A 9 -7.59 -3.84 -5.82
N GLU A 10 -8.39 -4.80 -6.26
CA GLU A 10 -8.24 -6.21 -5.87
C GLU A 10 -6.84 -6.74 -6.19
N ALA A 11 -6.31 -6.43 -7.37
CA ALA A 11 -4.94 -6.77 -7.73
C ALA A 11 -3.89 -6.04 -6.86
N GLU A 12 -4.15 -4.80 -6.45
CA GLU A 12 -3.26 -4.06 -5.55
C GLU A 12 -3.20 -4.68 -4.15
N TYR A 13 -4.35 -5.01 -3.54
CA TYR A 13 -4.41 -5.73 -2.26
C TYR A 13 -3.74 -7.10 -2.35
N THR A 14 -4.07 -7.88 -3.39
CA THR A 14 -3.51 -9.21 -3.63
C THR A 14 -1.99 -9.16 -3.71
N LYS A 15 -1.45 -8.17 -4.45
CA LYS A 15 0.00 -7.98 -4.55
C LYS A 15 0.67 -7.74 -3.20
N VAL A 16 0.08 -6.90 -2.34
CA VAL A 16 0.66 -6.67 -0.99
C VAL A 16 0.64 -7.96 -0.15
N PHE A 17 -0.41 -8.78 -0.26
CA PHE A 17 -0.45 -10.09 0.39
C PHE A 17 0.61 -11.05 -0.14
N ASP A 18 0.80 -11.13 -1.45
CA ASP A 18 1.81 -11.99 -2.07
C ASP A 18 3.22 -11.57 -1.66
N ASP A 19 3.54 -10.27 -1.73
CA ASP A 19 4.82 -9.72 -1.30
C ASP A 19 5.08 -10.00 0.20
N ALA A 20 4.03 -9.92 1.03
CA ALA A 20 4.10 -10.25 2.45
C ALA A 20 4.41 -11.74 2.68
N LEU A 21 3.75 -12.65 1.95
CA LEU A 21 4.00 -14.08 2.02
C LEU A 21 5.41 -14.44 1.57
N GLU A 22 5.91 -13.82 0.51
CA GLU A 22 7.30 -13.99 0.06
C GLU A 22 8.29 -13.53 1.12
N THR A 23 8.02 -12.38 1.75
CA THR A 23 8.84 -11.85 2.85
C THR A 23 8.89 -12.81 4.02
N LEU A 24 7.75 -13.37 4.46
CA LEU A 24 7.70 -14.37 5.54
C LEU A 24 8.45 -15.65 5.17
N ARG A 25 8.33 -16.12 3.92
CA ARG A 25 9.08 -17.29 3.43
C ARG A 25 10.57 -17.04 3.48
N TRP A 26 11.02 -15.84 3.06
CA TRP A 26 12.43 -15.45 3.13
C TRP A 26 12.92 -15.40 4.58
N VAL A 27 12.20 -14.70 5.47
CA VAL A 27 12.53 -14.60 6.90
C VAL A 27 12.64 -15.99 7.53
N ARG A 28 11.72 -16.91 7.23
CA ARG A 28 11.77 -18.28 7.76
C ARG A 28 13.08 -19.00 7.39
N LEU A 29 13.59 -18.80 6.19
CA LEU A 29 14.85 -19.40 5.73
C LEU A 29 16.08 -18.73 6.35
N HIS A 30 15.98 -17.43 6.68
CA HIS A 30 17.09 -16.59 7.13
C HIS A 30 16.92 -16.09 8.56
N TYR A 31 16.14 -16.78 9.42
CA TYR A 31 15.74 -16.28 10.75
C TYR A 31 16.92 -15.99 11.70
N HIS A 32 18.09 -16.54 11.40
CA HIS A 32 19.33 -16.35 12.15
C HIS A 32 20.12 -15.11 11.69
N GLU A 33 19.77 -14.51 10.55
CA GLU A 33 20.40 -13.30 10.04
C GLU A 33 19.87 -12.06 10.78
N PRO A 34 20.74 -11.09 11.15
CA PRO A 34 20.30 -9.84 11.79
C PRO A 34 19.25 -9.08 10.98
N ARG A 35 19.36 -9.13 9.64
CA ARG A 35 18.43 -8.49 8.70
C ARG A 35 17.00 -9.04 8.79
N ALA A 36 16.82 -10.30 9.19
CA ALA A 36 15.49 -10.89 9.30
C ALA A 36 14.60 -10.15 10.31
N SER A 37 15.17 -9.64 11.41
CA SER A 37 14.42 -8.84 12.38
C SER A 37 13.99 -7.49 11.82
N GLU A 38 14.82 -6.84 11.00
CA GLU A 38 14.50 -5.56 10.37
C GLU A 38 13.41 -5.75 9.32
N THR A 39 13.57 -6.75 8.46
CA THR A 39 12.58 -7.12 7.44
C THR A 39 11.22 -7.47 8.05
N LEU A 40 11.19 -8.14 9.20
CA LEU A 40 9.94 -8.41 9.93
C LEU A 40 9.24 -7.13 10.42
N ARG A 41 9.98 -6.15 10.93
CA ARG A 41 9.40 -4.87 11.39
C ARG A 41 8.83 -4.06 10.23
N GLU A 42 9.51 -4.04 9.10
CA GLU A 42 8.98 -3.42 7.88
C GLU A 42 7.70 -4.11 7.40
N LEU A 43 7.67 -5.44 7.45
CA LEU A 43 6.50 -6.22 7.10
C LEU A 43 5.32 -5.95 8.05
N GLU A 44 5.58 -5.89 9.36
CA GLU A 44 4.57 -5.54 10.37
C GLU A 44 3.91 -4.20 10.06
N ALA A 45 4.72 -3.17 9.74
CA ALA A 45 4.20 -1.86 9.36
C ALA A 45 3.33 -1.92 8.09
N LYS A 46 3.79 -2.64 7.05
CA LYS A 46 3.04 -2.80 5.79
C LYS A 46 1.70 -3.50 6.00
N LEU A 47 1.68 -4.57 6.80
CA LEU A 47 0.44 -5.28 7.13
C LEU A 47 -0.51 -4.43 7.97
N GLY A 48 0.03 -3.60 8.88
CA GLY A 48 -0.77 -2.61 9.62
C GLY A 48 -1.50 -1.64 8.70
N TYR A 49 -0.78 -1.06 7.73
CA TYR A 49 -1.38 -0.18 6.74
C TYR A 49 -2.37 -0.89 5.82
N LEU A 50 -2.10 -2.14 5.43
CA LEU A 50 -3.02 -2.94 4.63
C LEU A 50 -4.34 -3.18 5.37
N ALA A 51 -4.26 -3.56 6.64
CA ALA A 51 -5.44 -3.76 7.48
C ALA A 51 -6.24 -2.46 7.65
N GLN A 52 -5.56 -1.33 7.87
CA GLN A 52 -6.20 -0.02 7.96
C GLN A 52 -6.88 0.38 6.65
N ALA A 53 -6.25 0.13 5.50
CA ALA A 53 -6.82 0.38 4.20
C ALA A 53 -8.13 -0.41 3.98
N MET A 54 -8.14 -1.68 4.35
CA MET A 54 -9.33 -2.53 4.27
C MET A 54 -10.43 -2.06 5.21
N ALA A 55 -10.09 -1.69 6.45
CA ALA A 55 -11.06 -1.19 7.43
C ALA A 55 -11.75 0.09 6.92
N TRP A 56 -10.98 1.08 6.49
CA TRP A 56 -11.50 2.32 5.93
C TRP A 56 -12.33 2.08 4.66
N ARG A 57 -11.95 1.12 3.83
CA ARG A 57 -12.75 0.75 2.66
C ARG A 57 -14.10 0.16 3.06
N LEU A 58 -14.14 -0.70 4.08
CA LEU A 58 -15.38 -1.26 4.62
C LEU A 58 -16.28 -0.18 5.24
N ASP A 59 -15.67 0.83 5.86
CA ASP A 59 -16.37 1.99 6.42
C ASP A 59 -16.80 3.02 5.35
N GLY A 60 -16.36 2.85 4.09
CA GLY A 60 -16.68 3.73 2.96
C GLY A 60 -15.78 4.96 2.81
N ASP A 61 -14.70 5.08 3.58
CA ASP A 61 -13.72 6.16 3.46
C ASP A 61 -12.65 5.78 2.42
N GLU A 62 -12.95 6.05 1.14
CA GLU A 62 -12.09 5.66 0.02
C GLU A 62 -10.76 6.43 -0.02
N VAL A 63 -10.74 7.69 0.44
CA VAL A 63 -9.55 8.54 0.40
C VAL A 63 -8.53 8.05 1.41
N GLN A 64 -8.97 7.81 2.64
CA GLN A 64 -8.11 7.27 3.68
C GLN A 64 -7.65 5.85 3.28
N ALA A 65 -8.56 5.01 2.77
CA ALA A 65 -8.22 3.66 2.30
C ALA A 65 -7.10 3.68 1.25
N ASP A 66 -7.17 4.59 0.27
CA ASP A 66 -6.16 4.70 -0.78
C ASP A 66 -4.80 5.18 -0.26
N GLN A 67 -4.79 6.11 0.70
CA GLN A 67 -3.56 6.56 1.36
C GLN A 67 -2.89 5.41 2.12
N ALA A 68 -3.65 4.68 2.94
CA ALA A 68 -3.14 3.52 3.67
C ALA A 68 -2.64 2.42 2.73
N LEU A 69 -3.36 2.12 1.63
CA LEU A 69 -2.92 1.14 0.65
C LEU A 69 -1.60 1.56 -0.02
N GLY A 70 -1.41 2.85 -0.32
CA GLY A 70 -0.14 3.33 -0.83
C GLY A 70 1.02 3.12 0.16
N LEU A 71 0.80 3.32 1.46
CA LEU A 71 1.82 3.12 2.50
C LEU A 71 2.15 1.62 2.65
N ALA A 72 1.14 0.76 2.57
CA ALA A 72 1.33 -0.69 2.56
C ALA A 72 2.20 -1.16 1.37
N ARG A 73 2.08 -0.47 0.23
CA ARG A 73 2.91 -0.69 -0.97
C ARG A 73 4.32 -0.09 -0.89
N GLY A 74 4.64 0.61 0.20
CA GLY A 74 5.94 1.26 0.41
C GLY A 74 6.10 2.60 -0.31
N GLN A 75 5.00 3.24 -0.73
CA GLN A 75 5.06 4.62 -1.21
C GLN A 75 5.38 5.55 -0.04
N SER A 76 6.26 6.52 -0.26
CA SER A 76 6.52 7.53 0.76
C SER A 76 5.34 8.49 0.89
N ILE A 77 5.15 9.07 2.08
CA ILE A 77 4.12 10.11 2.31
C ILE A 77 4.27 11.27 1.30
N ARG A 78 5.51 11.63 0.94
CA ARG A 78 5.77 12.67 -0.07
C ARG A 78 5.30 12.26 -1.47
N GLU A 79 5.47 11.00 -1.86
CA GLU A 79 4.96 10.50 -3.13
C GLU A 79 3.43 10.50 -3.16
N GLN A 80 2.79 10.20 -2.03
CA GLN A 80 1.34 10.25 -1.90
C GLN A 80 0.80 11.68 -1.97
N ASP A 81 1.44 12.62 -1.26
CA ASP A 81 1.09 14.03 -1.31
C ASP A 81 1.28 14.61 -2.72
N ALA A 82 2.34 14.21 -3.42
CA ALA A 82 2.56 14.60 -4.81
C ALA A 82 1.50 14.03 -5.76
N ILE A 83 1.12 12.76 -5.59
CA ILE A 83 0.03 12.14 -6.36
C ILE A 83 -1.30 12.85 -6.08
N ARG A 84 -1.57 13.19 -4.83
CA ARG A 84 -2.79 13.90 -4.41
C ARG A 84 -2.84 15.31 -4.98
N GLN A 85 -1.76 16.09 -4.87
CA GLN A 85 -1.67 17.43 -5.44
C GLN A 85 -1.84 17.40 -6.96
N MET A 86 -1.21 16.46 -7.65
CA MET A 86 -1.39 16.27 -9.08
C MET A 86 -2.86 15.95 -9.44
N TRP A 87 -3.55 15.14 -8.63
CA TRP A 87 -4.98 14.84 -8.83
C TRP A 87 -5.86 16.06 -8.58
N GLU A 88 -5.59 16.84 -7.53
CA GLU A 88 -6.29 18.08 -7.25
C GLU A 88 -6.09 19.08 -8.41
N GLU A 89 -4.84 19.35 -8.83
CA GLU A 89 -4.55 20.22 -9.97
C GLU A 89 -5.27 19.77 -11.26
N MET A 90 -5.32 18.47 -11.52
CA MET A 90 -6.00 17.92 -12.71
C MET A 90 -7.52 18.10 -12.67
N TRP A 91 -8.12 18.08 -11.48
CA TRP A 91 -9.57 18.29 -11.28
C TRP A 91 -9.98 19.76 -11.23
N TRP A 92 -9.11 20.65 -10.76
CA TRP A 92 -9.37 22.10 -10.66
C TRP A 92 -8.92 22.89 -11.91
N SER A 93 -8.33 22.23 -12.92
CA SER A 93 -7.94 22.82 -14.21
C SER A 93 -9.01 22.76 -15.31
N HIS A 94 -10.26 22.43 -14.95
CA HIS A 94 -11.46 22.45 -15.81
C HIS A 94 -12.56 23.26 -15.14
#